data_AF-A0ABD5RZC8-F1
#
_entry.id   AF-A0ABD5RZC8-F1
#
_cell.length_a   1.000
_cell.length_b   1.000
_cell.length_c   1.000
_cell.angle_alpha   90.00
_cell.angle_beta   90.00
_cell.angle_gamma   90.00
#
_symmetry.space_group_name_H-M   'P 1'
#
loop_
_entity.id
_entity.type
_entity.pdbx_description
1 polymer ?
#
loop_
_entity_poly.entity_id
_entity_poly.type
_entity_poly.pdbx_seq_one_letter_code
_entity_poly.pdbx_strand_id
1 'polypeptide(L)'
;MTRFDTIYGVDFAVAKDDADRKLWIAKADADEDGLSVTKLQCARDFLRPGPRGREDTLTALHERIVASDESAAWGLDFPFGVPKDLIQDGCEWREMVETFPEKLELGGNERSPDGLYEAAKTAGEGGEKVDARAVDGDGAQPAAGWFMKYLTYHGIESVLKPIVERSSATVVPMDSPSQGESATRPVVLEVYPDGTLRDLEKNYGDATSDRYKGVTDSNLRNRYGNLEALEGRSVGFDSDDHEFDLRERAAHNDDALDAVVAAYATWQHVCGIDAAEEYDFKSPERDSPDIEGYIYT
;
A
#
# COMPACT_ATOMS: atom_id res chain seq x y z
N MET A 1 15.02 12.00 -16.73
CA MET A 1 13.90 11.05 -16.93
C MET A 1 13.89 10.10 -15.77
N THR A 2 12.82 10.15 -14.98
CA THR A 2 12.55 9.19 -13.90
C THR A 2 12.38 7.80 -14.53
N ARG A 3 12.82 6.76 -13.82
CA ARG A 3 12.62 5.37 -14.26
C ARG A 3 11.14 5.02 -14.35
N PHE A 4 10.37 5.55 -13.39
CA PHE A 4 8.95 5.34 -13.29
C PHE A 4 8.24 6.61 -13.74
N ASP A 5 7.48 6.50 -14.83
CA ASP A 5 6.68 7.60 -15.40
C ASP A 5 5.20 7.48 -15.02
N THR A 6 4.79 6.32 -14.51
CA THR A 6 3.42 6.05 -14.14
C THR A 6 3.38 5.55 -12.70
N ILE A 7 2.68 6.28 -11.84
CA ILE A 7 2.55 5.97 -10.42
C ILE A 7 1.09 5.64 -10.12
N TYR A 8 0.89 4.58 -9.35
CA TYR A 8 -0.39 4.20 -8.81
C TYR A 8 -0.35 4.19 -7.29
N GLY A 9 -1.34 4.84 -6.68
CA GLY A 9 -1.60 4.74 -5.24
C GLY A 9 -2.93 4.07 -4.99
N VAL A 10 -2.95 3.11 -4.07
CA VAL A 10 -4.15 2.33 -3.75
C VAL A 10 -4.47 2.44 -2.27
N ASP A 11 -5.61 3.05 -1.96
CA ASP A 11 -6.27 2.89 -0.67
C ASP A 11 -7.05 1.58 -0.68
N PHE A 12 -6.61 0.62 0.13
CA PHE A 12 -7.01 -0.78 -0.01
C PHE A 12 -8.27 -1.08 0.82
N ALA A 13 -9.25 -1.73 0.19
CA ALA A 13 -10.46 -2.16 0.87
C ALA A 13 -10.86 -3.58 0.49
N VAL A 14 -11.34 -4.34 1.48
CA VAL A 14 -11.65 -5.78 1.36
C VAL A 14 -13.04 -6.11 1.92
N ALA A 15 -13.92 -5.12 1.98
CA ALA A 15 -15.29 -5.36 2.40
C ALA A 15 -16.00 -6.27 1.38
N LYS A 16 -16.58 -7.36 1.86
CA LYS A 16 -17.09 -8.46 1.03
C LYS A 16 -17.98 -7.99 -0.15
N ASP A 17 -18.94 -7.11 0.12
CA ASP A 17 -19.99 -6.72 -0.84
C ASP A 17 -19.74 -5.38 -1.55
N ASP A 18 -18.75 -4.60 -1.10
CA ASP A 18 -18.52 -3.25 -1.62
C ASP A 18 -17.04 -2.80 -1.69
N ALA A 19 -16.09 -3.74 -1.63
CA ALA A 19 -14.68 -3.49 -1.93
C ALA A 19 -14.50 -2.75 -3.26
N ASP A 20 -15.29 -3.07 -4.29
CA ASP A 20 -15.24 -2.42 -5.60
C ASP A 20 -15.54 -0.91 -5.55
N ARG A 21 -16.24 -0.43 -4.52
CA ARG A 21 -16.57 1.00 -4.32
C ARG A 21 -15.71 1.69 -3.27
N LYS A 22 -15.09 0.92 -2.39
CA LYS A 22 -14.28 1.42 -1.27
C LYS A 22 -12.79 1.36 -1.53
N LEU A 23 -12.34 0.48 -2.42
CA LEU A 23 -10.95 0.48 -2.87
C LEU A 23 -10.79 1.62 -3.87
N TRP A 24 -9.88 2.54 -3.60
CA TRP A 24 -9.63 3.72 -4.43
C TRP A 24 -8.26 3.66 -5.08
N ILE A 25 -8.19 4.10 -6.32
CA ILE A 25 -6.97 4.09 -7.13
C ILE A 25 -6.73 5.49 -7.67
N ALA A 26 -5.60 6.07 -7.31
CA ALA A 26 -5.01 7.22 -7.98
C ALA A 26 -4.06 6.72 -9.06
N LYS A 27 -4.21 7.20 -10.30
CA LYS A 27 -3.15 7.16 -11.32
C LYS A 27 -2.56 8.55 -11.41
N ALA A 28 -1.24 8.62 -11.39
CA ALA A 28 -0.50 9.82 -11.69
C ALA A 28 0.58 9.57 -12.74
N ASP A 29 0.86 10.58 -13.53
CA ASP A 29 2.04 10.61 -14.39
C ASP A 29 3.15 11.36 -13.62
N ALA A 30 4.37 10.83 -13.66
CA ALA A 30 5.52 11.34 -12.90
C ALA A 30 6.65 11.76 -13.82
N ASP A 31 7.27 12.89 -13.51
CA ASP A 31 8.45 13.40 -14.20
C ASP A 31 9.46 14.00 -13.21
N GLU A 32 10.39 14.80 -13.74
CA GLU A 32 11.42 15.46 -12.93
C GLU A 32 10.90 16.65 -12.10
N ASP A 33 9.74 17.19 -12.46
CA ASP A 33 9.16 18.37 -11.83
C ASP A 33 8.15 17.99 -10.75
N GLY A 34 7.52 16.81 -10.84
CA GLY A 34 6.55 16.36 -9.84
C GLY A 34 5.73 15.13 -10.21
N LEU A 35 4.58 15.04 -9.54
CA LEU A 35 3.57 14.01 -9.70
C LEU A 35 2.25 14.66 -10.13
N SER A 36 1.71 14.34 -11.30
CA SER A 36 0.42 14.85 -11.76
C SER A 36 -0.65 13.76 -11.68
N VAL A 37 -1.62 13.89 -10.77
CA VAL A 37 -2.75 12.97 -10.65
C VAL A 37 -3.66 13.13 -11.87
N THR A 38 -3.75 12.10 -12.69
CA THR A 38 -4.53 12.09 -13.95
C THR A 38 -5.83 11.31 -13.86
N LYS A 39 -5.96 10.39 -12.89
CA LYS A 39 -7.22 9.69 -12.60
C LYS A 39 -7.33 9.40 -11.11
N LEU A 40 -8.53 9.53 -10.57
CA LEU A 40 -8.82 9.17 -9.19
C LEU A 40 -10.21 8.55 -9.08
N GLN A 41 -10.30 7.23 -8.97
CA GLN A 41 -11.58 6.50 -9.06
C GLN A 41 -11.60 5.30 -8.11
N CYS A 42 -12.79 4.91 -7.68
CA CYS A 42 -12.97 3.61 -7.04
C CYS A 42 -12.69 2.46 -8.03
N ALA A 43 -12.36 1.28 -7.50
CA ALA A 43 -11.95 0.13 -8.29
C ALA A 43 -12.98 -0.28 -9.36
N ARG A 44 -14.27 -0.16 -9.08
CA ARG A 44 -15.36 -0.40 -10.04
C ARG A 44 -15.21 0.44 -11.30
N ASP A 45 -14.88 1.71 -11.13
CA ASP A 45 -14.83 2.70 -12.21
C ASP A 45 -13.43 2.84 -12.78
N PHE A 46 -12.40 2.37 -12.08
CA PHE A 46 -11.03 2.33 -12.56
C PHE A 46 -10.70 1.06 -13.34
N LEU A 47 -11.04 -0.11 -12.78
CA LEU A 47 -10.74 -1.43 -13.34
C LEU A 47 -11.79 -1.82 -14.39
N ARG A 48 -11.39 -2.58 -15.41
CA ARG A 48 -12.25 -2.96 -16.54
C ARG A 48 -12.18 -4.46 -16.80
N PRO A 49 -13.33 -5.16 -16.94
CA PRO A 49 -14.69 -4.68 -16.71
C PRO A 49 -14.94 -4.43 -15.21
N GLY A 50 -15.67 -3.37 -14.84
CA GLY A 50 -15.81 -2.93 -13.45
C GLY A 50 -16.21 -4.06 -12.47
N PRO A 51 -15.33 -4.43 -11.52
CA PRO A 51 -15.54 -5.60 -10.65
C PRO A 51 -16.69 -5.40 -9.65
N ARG A 52 -17.14 -6.48 -9.01
CA ARG A 52 -18.19 -6.46 -7.97
C ARG A 52 -17.82 -7.32 -6.78
N GLY A 53 -17.86 -6.74 -5.59
CA GLY A 53 -17.48 -7.46 -4.38
C GLY A 53 -15.97 -7.70 -4.29
N ARG A 54 -15.53 -8.22 -3.15
CA ARG A 54 -14.10 -8.35 -2.82
C ARG A 54 -13.34 -9.22 -3.81
N GLU A 55 -13.80 -10.44 -4.05
CA GLU A 55 -13.04 -11.44 -4.81
C GLU A 55 -12.75 -10.98 -6.25
N ASP A 56 -13.76 -10.46 -6.94
CA ASP A 56 -13.60 -9.90 -8.29
C ASP A 56 -12.69 -8.65 -8.28
N THR A 57 -12.79 -7.82 -7.24
CA THR A 57 -12.00 -6.58 -7.12
C THR A 57 -10.52 -6.89 -6.95
N LEU A 58 -10.17 -7.80 -6.04
CA LEU A 58 -8.77 -8.18 -5.80
C LEU A 58 -8.18 -8.95 -6.99
N THR A 59 -9.02 -9.75 -7.67
CA THR A 59 -8.63 -10.38 -8.94
C THR A 59 -8.29 -9.33 -10.00
N ALA A 60 -9.20 -8.39 -10.25
CA ALA A 60 -9.00 -7.34 -11.24
C ALA A 60 -7.83 -6.41 -10.89
N LEU A 61 -7.58 -6.15 -9.60
CA LEU A 61 -6.45 -5.34 -9.15
C LEU A 61 -5.12 -6.02 -9.47
N HIS A 62 -4.91 -7.28 -9.08
CA HIS A 62 -3.63 -7.94 -9.38
C HIS A 62 -3.44 -8.13 -10.89
N GLU A 63 -4.48 -8.47 -11.64
CA GLU A 63 -4.41 -8.57 -13.11
C GLU A 63 -3.99 -7.22 -13.73
N ARG A 64 -4.50 -6.11 -13.20
CA ARG A 64 -4.11 -4.76 -13.64
C ARG A 64 -2.64 -4.44 -13.32
N ILE A 65 -2.17 -4.79 -12.13
CA ILE A 65 -0.76 -4.61 -11.75
C ILE A 65 0.13 -5.39 -12.73
N VAL A 66 -0.19 -6.66 -12.98
CA VAL A 66 0.58 -7.54 -13.88
C VAL A 66 0.57 -7.04 -15.33
N ALA A 67 -0.52 -6.42 -15.77
CA ALA A 67 -0.64 -5.86 -17.12
C ALA A 67 0.01 -4.47 -17.27
N SER A 68 0.59 -3.90 -16.20
CA SER A 68 1.24 -2.59 -16.26
C SER A 68 2.62 -2.66 -16.90
N ASP A 69 3.04 -1.56 -17.51
CA ASP A 69 4.38 -1.43 -18.09
C ASP A 69 5.48 -1.47 -17.01
N GLU A 70 6.72 -1.77 -17.42
CA GLU A 70 7.87 -1.83 -16.51
C GLU A 70 8.22 -0.48 -15.86
N SER A 71 7.74 0.63 -16.44
CA SER A 71 7.85 1.99 -15.89
C SER A 71 6.75 2.33 -14.88
N ALA A 72 5.89 1.36 -14.51
CA ALA A 72 4.86 1.58 -13.52
C ALA A 72 5.32 1.19 -12.09
N ALA A 73 4.94 1.99 -11.10
CA ALA A 73 5.08 1.67 -9.68
C ALA A 73 3.72 1.75 -8.96
N TRP A 74 3.47 0.81 -8.04
CA TRP A 74 2.22 0.68 -7.29
C TRP A 74 2.48 0.69 -5.78
N GLY A 75 1.95 1.69 -5.09
CA GLY A 75 1.84 1.67 -3.63
C GLY A 75 0.51 1.09 -3.18
N LEU A 76 0.55 0.06 -2.34
CA LEU A 76 -0.63 -0.60 -1.82
C LEU A 76 -0.75 -0.38 -0.30
N ASP A 77 -1.88 0.15 0.16
CA ASP A 77 -2.16 0.36 1.59
C ASP A 77 -2.64 -0.91 2.30
N PHE A 78 -1.76 -1.92 2.39
CA PHE A 78 -1.94 -3.05 3.28
C PHE A 78 -0.61 -3.71 3.65
N PRO A 79 -0.52 -4.41 4.79
CA PRO A 79 0.70 -5.08 5.21
C PRO A 79 1.16 -6.20 4.27
N PHE A 80 2.41 -6.16 3.83
CA PHE A 80 3.02 -7.19 2.97
C PHE A 80 3.60 -8.37 3.76
N GLY A 81 3.57 -8.29 5.08
CA GLY A 81 3.99 -9.34 5.96
C GLY A 81 3.20 -9.35 7.26
N VAL A 82 3.52 -10.33 8.09
CA VAL A 82 2.96 -10.50 9.43
C VAL A 82 4.11 -10.46 10.44
N PRO A 83 3.83 -10.28 11.74
CA PRO A 83 4.86 -10.44 12.77
C PRO A 83 5.63 -11.77 12.61
N LYS A 84 6.95 -11.71 12.73
CA LYS A 84 7.87 -12.85 12.55
C LYS A 84 7.54 -14.03 13.44
N ASP A 85 6.99 -13.77 14.62
CA ASP A 85 6.62 -14.78 15.61
C ASP A 85 5.43 -15.64 15.14
N LEU A 86 4.76 -15.26 14.05
CA LEU A 86 3.74 -16.08 13.38
C LEU A 86 4.28 -16.98 12.29
N ILE A 87 5.53 -16.73 11.87
CA ILE A 87 6.13 -17.37 10.71
C ILE A 87 7.01 -18.51 11.22
N GLN A 88 6.88 -19.68 10.60
CA GLN A 88 7.70 -20.84 10.95
C GLN A 88 9.19 -20.53 10.86
N ASP A 89 9.97 -21.00 11.84
CA ASP A 89 11.42 -20.83 11.89
C ASP A 89 12.11 -21.17 10.56
N GLY A 90 12.88 -20.22 10.03
CA GLY A 90 13.66 -20.38 8.80
C GLY A 90 12.86 -20.27 7.50
N CYS A 91 11.58 -19.87 7.55
CA CYS A 91 10.81 -19.51 6.36
C CYS A 91 11.21 -18.10 5.88
N GLU A 92 11.49 -17.95 4.59
CA GLU A 92 11.78 -16.65 3.98
C GLU A 92 10.48 -15.93 3.58
N TRP A 93 10.49 -14.60 3.42
CA TRP A 93 9.27 -13.84 3.06
C TRP A 93 8.55 -14.38 1.82
N ARG A 94 9.32 -14.66 0.76
CA ARG A 94 8.77 -15.19 -0.50
C ARG A 94 8.06 -16.53 -0.26
N GLU A 95 8.68 -17.42 0.51
CA GLU A 95 8.08 -18.71 0.86
C GLU A 95 6.81 -18.51 1.69
N MET A 96 6.82 -17.57 2.65
CA MET A 96 5.65 -17.21 3.45
C MET A 96 4.48 -16.76 2.57
N VAL A 97 4.73 -15.87 1.60
CA VAL A 97 3.69 -15.38 0.68
C VAL A 97 3.17 -16.48 -0.25
N GLU A 98 4.05 -17.27 -0.88
CA GLU A 98 3.68 -18.36 -1.81
C GLU A 98 2.85 -19.44 -1.12
N THR A 99 3.12 -19.70 0.14
CA THR A 99 2.42 -20.74 0.91
C THR A 99 1.33 -20.19 1.80
N PHE A 100 1.11 -18.87 1.86
CA PHE A 100 0.11 -18.25 2.72
C PHE A 100 -1.29 -18.86 2.49
N PRO A 101 -2.07 -19.13 3.57
CA PRO A 101 -1.73 -18.97 4.99
C PRO A 101 -1.09 -20.22 5.64
N GLU A 102 -0.62 -21.20 4.86
CA GLU A 102 -0.22 -22.53 5.36
C GLU A 102 1.06 -22.53 6.22
N LYS A 103 1.98 -21.59 5.99
CA LYS A 103 3.22 -21.43 6.77
C LYS A 103 3.08 -20.58 8.02
N LEU A 104 1.88 -20.10 8.30
CA LEU A 104 1.59 -19.45 9.57
C LEU A 104 1.33 -20.50 10.65
N GLU A 105 1.80 -20.25 11.87
CA GLU A 105 1.46 -21.06 13.05
C GLU A 105 0.02 -20.79 13.52
N LEU A 106 -0.95 -21.01 12.64
CA LEU A 106 -2.36 -20.84 12.96
C LEU A 106 -2.77 -21.94 13.93
N GLY A 107 -2.97 -21.57 15.21
CA GLY A 107 -3.32 -22.43 16.35
C GLY A 107 -4.68 -23.16 16.27
N GLY A 108 -5.12 -23.46 15.06
CA GLY A 108 -6.34 -24.12 14.63
C GLY A 108 -6.37 -24.00 13.10
N ASN A 109 -6.80 -25.04 12.38
CA ASN A 109 -6.78 -25.08 10.91
C ASN A 109 -7.73 -24.06 10.22
N GLU A 110 -8.09 -22.97 10.88
CA GLU A 110 -8.95 -21.94 10.32
C GLU A 110 -8.15 -21.00 9.43
N ARG A 111 -8.23 -21.25 8.12
CA ARG A 111 -7.66 -20.41 7.07
C ARG A 111 -8.60 -19.23 6.84
N SER A 112 -8.55 -18.25 7.74
CA SER A 112 -9.39 -17.06 7.70
C SER A 112 -8.69 -15.86 8.34
N PRO A 113 -9.18 -14.62 8.10
CA PRO A 113 -8.71 -13.45 8.84
C PRO A 113 -8.84 -13.60 10.37
N ASP A 114 -9.86 -14.30 10.85
CA ASP A 114 -10.04 -14.55 12.28
C ASP A 114 -9.02 -15.57 12.79
N GLY A 115 -8.71 -16.61 12.00
CA GLY A 115 -7.61 -17.53 12.29
C GLY A 115 -6.26 -16.83 12.39
N LEU A 116 -5.97 -15.90 11.47
CA LEU A 116 -4.77 -15.05 11.52
C LEU A 116 -4.70 -14.24 12.84
N TYR A 117 -5.81 -13.61 13.23
CA TYR A 117 -5.86 -12.82 14.46
C TYR A 117 -5.67 -13.67 15.72
N GLU A 118 -6.33 -14.82 15.83
CA GLU A 118 -6.19 -15.70 16.99
C GLU A 118 -4.78 -16.30 17.09
N ALA A 119 -4.16 -16.64 15.97
CA ALA A 119 -2.77 -17.05 15.92
C ALA A 119 -1.84 -15.94 16.40
N ALA A 120 -2.02 -14.72 15.89
CA ALA A 120 -1.22 -13.57 16.24
C ALA A 120 -1.33 -13.23 17.72
N LYS A 121 -2.53 -13.32 18.26
CA LYS A 121 -2.80 -13.11 19.69
C LYS A 121 -2.14 -14.16 20.57
N THR A 122 -2.11 -15.41 20.11
CA THR A 122 -1.50 -16.53 20.84
C THR A 122 0.03 -16.44 20.84
N ALA A 123 0.61 -16.02 19.71
CA ALA A 123 2.05 -15.85 19.56
C ALA A 123 2.59 -14.63 20.32
N GLY A 124 1.80 -13.55 20.40
CA GLY A 124 2.27 -12.30 20.99
C GLY A 124 2.45 -12.31 22.50
N GLU A 125 3.01 -11.23 23.05
CA GLU A 125 3.46 -11.16 24.44
C GLU A 125 2.36 -11.57 25.45
N GLY A 126 2.62 -12.67 26.17
CA GLY A 126 1.70 -13.21 27.19
C GLY A 126 0.48 -13.95 26.63
N GLY A 127 0.39 -14.17 25.31
CA GLY A 127 -0.69 -14.94 24.67
C GLY A 127 -2.04 -14.22 24.64
N GLU A 128 -2.06 -12.91 24.85
CA GLU A 128 -3.30 -12.12 24.91
C GLU A 128 -3.30 -10.89 23.99
N LYS A 129 -2.17 -10.59 23.33
CA LYS A 129 -1.98 -9.40 22.51
C LYS A 129 -1.44 -9.78 21.14
N VAL A 130 -1.80 -8.98 20.14
CA VAL A 130 -1.20 -9.05 18.81
C VAL A 130 0.00 -8.11 18.79
N ASP A 131 1.18 -8.68 18.55
CA ASP A 131 2.40 -7.90 18.42
C ASP A 131 2.43 -7.16 17.08
N ALA A 132 3.05 -5.97 17.07
CA ALA A 132 3.33 -5.22 15.87
C ALA A 132 4.61 -5.73 15.20
N ARG A 133 4.75 -5.53 13.90
CA ARG A 133 6.01 -5.81 13.19
C ARG A 133 7.09 -4.82 13.64
N ALA A 134 8.36 -5.20 13.51
CA ALA A 134 9.47 -4.29 13.81
C ALA A 134 9.51 -3.05 12.90
N VAL A 135 8.83 -3.11 11.74
CA VAL A 135 8.69 -2.01 10.79
C VAL A 135 7.44 -1.14 11.03
N ASP A 136 6.50 -1.60 11.85
CA ASP A 136 5.32 -0.81 12.21
C ASP A 136 5.80 0.36 13.10
N GLY A 137 5.64 1.59 12.60
CA GLY A 137 6.01 2.80 13.34
C GLY A 137 5.06 3.13 14.49
N ASP A 138 5.42 4.12 15.30
CA ASP A 138 4.59 4.60 16.41
C ASP A 138 3.19 5.01 15.92
N GLY A 139 2.17 4.24 16.34
CA GLY A 139 0.77 4.49 16.04
C GLY A 139 0.19 3.68 14.88
N ALA A 140 1.00 2.88 14.16
CA ALA A 140 0.49 1.92 13.20
C ALA A 140 -0.31 0.81 13.89
N GLN A 141 -1.38 0.35 13.24
CA GLN A 141 -2.12 -0.81 13.74
C GLN A 141 -1.35 -2.10 13.40
N PRO A 142 -1.23 -3.06 14.33
CA PRO A 142 -0.55 -4.32 14.06
C PRO A 142 -1.14 -5.02 12.84
N ALA A 143 -0.29 -5.57 11.97
CA ALA A 143 -0.71 -6.18 10.70
C ALA A 143 -1.75 -7.30 10.87
N ALA A 144 -1.66 -8.09 11.94
CA ALA A 144 -2.64 -9.13 12.25
C ALA A 144 -3.69 -8.68 13.29
N GLY A 145 -3.80 -7.38 13.55
CA GLY A 145 -4.72 -6.81 14.55
C GLY A 145 -6.19 -6.89 14.14
N TRP A 146 -7.10 -6.55 15.06
CA TRP A 146 -8.54 -6.78 14.92
C TRP A 146 -9.15 -6.27 13.60
N PHE A 147 -8.73 -5.11 13.11
CA PHE A 147 -9.18 -4.57 11.82
C PHE A 147 -8.25 -4.99 10.68
N MET A 148 -6.94 -4.81 10.86
CA MET A 148 -5.92 -5.05 9.83
C MET A 148 -5.87 -6.49 9.33
N LYS A 149 -6.26 -7.47 10.16
CA LYS A 149 -6.31 -8.90 9.76
C LYS A 149 -7.01 -9.14 8.44
N TYR A 150 -8.07 -8.39 8.12
CA TYR A 150 -8.79 -8.55 6.85
C TYR A 150 -7.97 -8.02 5.67
N LEU A 151 -7.36 -6.84 5.82
CA LEU A 151 -6.51 -6.23 4.77
C LEU A 151 -5.29 -7.10 4.52
N THR A 152 -4.58 -7.51 5.57
CA THR A 152 -3.40 -8.35 5.50
C THR A 152 -3.71 -9.72 4.90
N TYR A 153 -4.74 -10.41 5.41
CA TYR A 153 -5.08 -11.75 4.93
C TYR A 153 -5.44 -11.74 3.44
N HIS A 154 -6.35 -10.86 3.03
CA HIS A 154 -6.80 -10.81 1.64
C HIS A 154 -5.80 -10.15 0.69
N GLY A 155 -5.03 -9.16 1.16
CA GLY A 155 -3.96 -8.54 0.39
C GLY A 155 -2.85 -9.53 0.06
N ILE A 156 -2.37 -10.29 1.06
CA ILE A 156 -1.38 -11.34 0.83
C ILE A 156 -1.96 -12.45 -0.04
N GLU A 157 -3.11 -13.03 0.32
CA GLU A 157 -3.67 -14.20 -0.36
C GLU A 157 -4.11 -13.91 -1.81
N SER A 158 -4.76 -12.77 -2.05
CA SER A 158 -5.42 -12.48 -3.34
C SER A 158 -4.65 -11.52 -4.25
N VAL A 159 -3.64 -10.81 -3.73
CA VAL A 159 -2.85 -9.83 -4.50
C VAL A 159 -1.37 -10.20 -4.53
N LEU A 160 -0.69 -10.30 -3.38
CA LEU A 160 0.76 -10.56 -3.37
C LEU A 160 1.11 -11.97 -3.81
N LYS A 161 0.42 -12.98 -3.27
CA LYS A 161 0.67 -14.39 -3.62
C LYS A 161 0.64 -14.64 -5.13
N PRO A 162 -0.39 -14.26 -5.90
CA PRO A 162 -0.38 -14.46 -7.35
C PRO A 162 0.71 -13.65 -8.07
N ILE A 163 1.13 -12.51 -7.53
CA ILE A 163 2.26 -11.71 -8.08
C ILE A 163 3.59 -12.43 -7.87
N VAL A 164 3.82 -12.93 -6.67
CA VAL A 164 5.05 -13.60 -6.25
C VAL A 164 5.20 -14.96 -6.95
N GLU A 165 4.14 -15.78 -6.97
CA GLU A 165 4.12 -17.10 -7.64
C GLU A 165 4.45 -17.02 -9.14
N ARG A 166 3.98 -15.95 -9.80
CA ARG A 166 4.20 -15.73 -11.23
C ARG A 166 5.43 -14.89 -11.54
N SER A 167 6.06 -14.35 -10.50
CA SER A 167 7.12 -13.34 -10.61
C SER A 167 6.70 -12.25 -11.61
N SER A 168 5.49 -11.71 -11.47
CA SER A 168 4.89 -10.81 -12.48
C SER A 168 5.07 -9.32 -12.17
N ALA A 169 5.45 -8.99 -10.95
CA ALA A 169 5.87 -7.66 -10.52
C ALA A 169 7.00 -7.82 -9.48
N THR A 170 7.81 -6.79 -9.29
CA THR A 170 8.87 -6.77 -8.28
C THR A 170 8.32 -6.15 -7.00
N VAL A 171 8.21 -6.94 -5.92
CA VAL A 171 7.70 -6.48 -4.63
C VAL A 171 8.86 -6.00 -3.76
N VAL A 172 8.95 -4.70 -3.47
CA VAL A 172 10.13 -4.12 -2.82
C VAL A 172 9.89 -3.89 -1.31
N PRO A 173 10.92 -4.01 -0.46
CA PRO A 173 12.30 -4.40 -0.79
C PRO A 173 12.50 -5.92 -0.96
N MET A 174 11.49 -6.72 -0.60
CA MET A 174 11.55 -8.17 -0.35
C MET A 174 11.93 -9.06 -1.54
N ASP A 175 11.66 -8.58 -2.75
CA ASP A 175 11.89 -9.25 -4.02
C ASP A 175 12.75 -8.41 -4.97
N SER A 176 13.57 -7.51 -4.40
CA SER A 176 14.44 -6.65 -5.19
C SER A 176 15.47 -7.50 -5.96
N PRO A 177 15.71 -7.22 -7.25
CA PRO A 177 16.77 -7.87 -8.00
C PRO A 177 18.13 -7.70 -7.30
N SER A 178 19.03 -8.66 -7.53
CA SER A 178 20.41 -8.53 -7.04
C SER A 178 21.07 -7.25 -7.58
N GLN A 179 22.01 -6.69 -6.82
CA GLN A 179 22.66 -5.41 -7.17
C GLN A 179 23.15 -5.40 -8.62
N GLY A 180 22.71 -4.39 -9.38
CA GLY A 180 23.05 -4.18 -10.79
C GLY A 180 22.03 -4.71 -11.80
N GLU A 181 20.97 -5.41 -11.37
CA GLU A 181 19.87 -5.83 -12.25
C GLU A 181 18.72 -4.81 -12.25
N SER A 182 18.20 -4.51 -13.43
CA SER A 182 17.02 -3.65 -13.59
C SER A 182 15.73 -4.45 -13.47
N ALA A 183 14.77 -3.99 -12.66
CA ALA A 183 13.44 -4.60 -12.65
C ALA A 183 12.80 -4.45 -14.04
N THR A 184 12.62 -5.55 -14.75
CA THR A 184 11.99 -5.58 -16.10
C THR A 184 10.46 -5.68 -16.00
N ARG A 185 9.90 -5.22 -14.88
CA ARG A 185 8.53 -5.47 -14.43
C ARG A 185 8.06 -4.27 -13.62
N PRO A 186 6.75 -4.03 -13.53
CA PRO A 186 6.22 -3.02 -12.62
C PRO A 186 6.67 -3.32 -11.19
N VAL A 187 6.85 -2.26 -10.41
CA VAL A 187 7.22 -2.34 -8.99
C VAL A 187 5.99 -2.21 -8.11
N VAL A 188 5.98 -2.94 -6.99
CA VAL A 188 4.94 -2.92 -5.98
C VAL A 188 5.58 -2.71 -4.61
N LEU A 189 5.03 -1.80 -3.80
CA LEU A 189 5.53 -1.48 -2.47
C LEU A 189 4.38 -1.26 -1.48
N GLU A 190 4.64 -1.59 -0.22
CA GLU A 190 3.71 -1.33 0.88
C GLU A 190 3.83 0.14 1.28
N VAL A 191 2.72 0.86 1.25
CA VAL A 191 2.64 2.27 1.68
C VAL A 191 1.61 2.40 2.80
N TYR A 192 1.68 3.49 3.57
CA TYR A 192 0.73 3.74 4.65
C TYR A 192 0.32 5.22 4.68
N PRO A 193 -0.81 5.60 4.04
CA PRO A 193 -1.23 6.99 3.89
C PRO A 193 -1.28 7.80 5.19
N ASP A 194 -1.87 7.24 6.25
CA ASP A 194 -1.91 7.90 7.56
C ASP A 194 -0.50 8.07 8.16
N GLY A 195 0.39 7.10 7.92
CA GLY A 195 1.81 7.20 8.24
C GLY A 195 2.51 8.33 7.48
N THR A 196 2.32 8.40 6.17
CA THR A 196 2.85 9.47 5.31
C THR A 196 2.40 10.85 5.78
N LEU A 197 1.09 11.04 6.01
CA LEU A 197 0.57 12.32 6.52
C LEU A 197 1.15 12.67 7.89
N ARG A 198 1.37 11.68 8.76
CA ARG A 198 1.96 11.88 10.09
C ARG A 198 3.42 12.30 9.99
N ASP A 199 4.16 11.74 9.05
CA ASP A 199 5.55 12.14 8.80
C ASP A 199 5.62 13.54 8.21
N LEU A 200 4.70 13.90 7.31
CA LEU A 200 4.58 15.28 6.81
C LEU A 200 4.25 16.26 7.94
N GLU A 201 3.29 15.92 8.81
CA GLU A 201 2.92 16.71 9.98
C GLU A 201 4.11 16.90 10.93
N LYS A 202 4.84 15.83 11.26
CA LYS A 202 6.01 15.89 12.16
C LYS A 202 7.17 16.70 11.59
N ASN A 203 7.44 16.55 10.29
CA ASN A 203 8.62 17.13 9.66
C ASN A 203 8.40 18.58 9.21
N TYR A 204 7.16 18.95 8.86
CA TYR A 204 6.86 20.24 8.23
C TYR A 204 5.71 21.00 8.87
N GLY A 205 4.79 20.32 9.57
CA GLY A 205 3.69 20.94 10.31
C GLY A 205 2.55 21.51 9.46
N ASP A 206 2.48 21.14 8.17
CA ASP A 206 1.50 21.62 7.20
C ASP A 206 0.49 20.55 6.75
N ALA A 207 0.69 19.29 7.15
CA ALA A 207 -0.28 18.21 7.01
C ALA A 207 -0.95 17.86 8.35
N THR A 208 -2.04 17.11 8.31
CA THR A 208 -2.77 16.62 9.48
C THR A 208 -3.13 15.15 9.29
N SER A 209 -2.49 14.29 10.07
CA SER A 209 -2.80 12.85 10.12
C SER A 209 -4.04 12.55 10.97
N ASP A 210 -4.31 13.36 12.01
CA ASP A 210 -5.48 13.16 12.85
C ASP A 210 -6.75 13.82 12.29
N ARG A 211 -7.90 13.16 12.48
CA ARG A 211 -9.23 13.76 12.22
C ARG A 211 -9.43 14.31 10.80
N TYR A 212 -8.72 13.84 9.78
CA TYR A 212 -9.07 14.16 8.39
C TYR A 212 -10.15 13.21 7.84
N LYS A 213 -10.28 12.00 8.39
CA LYS A 213 -11.36 11.07 8.05
C LYS A 213 -12.71 11.47 8.66
N GLY A 214 -13.80 11.22 7.96
CA GLY A 214 -15.17 11.52 8.39
C GLY A 214 -15.86 12.69 7.68
N VAL A 215 -17.07 13.05 8.15
CA VAL A 215 -18.04 13.87 7.38
C VAL A 215 -18.23 15.29 7.88
N THR A 216 -17.45 15.75 8.86
CA THR A 216 -17.61 17.11 9.42
C THR A 216 -16.85 18.16 8.59
N ASP A 217 -17.25 19.43 8.72
CA ASP A 217 -16.53 20.56 8.10
C ASP A 217 -15.07 20.67 8.58
N SER A 218 -14.76 20.15 9.78
CA SER A 218 -13.37 20.08 10.25
C SER A 218 -12.59 19.00 9.51
N ASN A 219 -13.20 17.84 9.28
CA ASN A 219 -12.57 16.77 8.50
C ASN A 219 -12.29 17.25 7.07
N LEU A 220 -13.26 17.90 6.44
CA LEU A 220 -13.11 18.49 5.10
C LEU A 220 -12.00 19.54 5.05
N ARG A 221 -11.93 20.44 6.04
CA ARG A 221 -10.84 21.42 6.14
C ARG A 221 -9.46 20.77 6.28
N ASN A 222 -9.34 19.72 7.09
CA ASN A 222 -8.09 18.98 7.24
C ASN A 222 -7.68 18.31 5.92
N ARG A 223 -8.64 17.74 5.16
CA ARG A 223 -8.35 17.17 3.84
C ARG A 223 -7.89 18.21 2.83
N TYR A 224 -8.47 19.41 2.83
CA TYR A 224 -7.95 20.52 2.03
C TYR A 224 -6.53 20.93 2.44
N GLY A 225 -6.24 21.01 3.74
CA GLY A 225 -4.89 21.26 4.23
C GLY A 225 -3.88 20.19 3.78
N ASN A 226 -4.28 18.91 3.84
CA ASN A 226 -3.45 17.82 3.33
C ASN A 226 -3.17 17.93 1.83
N LEU A 227 -4.18 18.31 1.04
CA LEU A 227 -3.99 18.56 -0.40
C LEU A 227 -3.06 19.75 -0.65
N GLU A 228 -3.20 20.86 0.09
CA GLU A 228 -2.30 22.00 0.00
C GLU A 228 -0.85 21.63 0.36
N ALA A 229 -0.65 20.76 1.35
CA ALA A 229 0.66 20.24 1.70
C ALA A 229 1.27 19.40 0.56
N LEU A 230 0.49 18.52 -0.07
CA LEU A 230 0.93 17.73 -1.22
C LEU A 230 1.24 18.63 -2.44
N GLU A 231 0.40 19.64 -2.69
CA GLU A 231 0.62 20.64 -3.76
C GLU A 231 1.93 21.42 -3.55
N GLY A 232 2.25 21.76 -2.29
CA GLY A 232 3.53 22.35 -1.91
C GLY A 232 4.74 21.45 -2.14
N ARG A 233 4.53 20.17 -2.48
CA ARG A 233 5.55 19.14 -2.73
C ARG A 233 5.44 18.58 -4.15
N SER A 234 5.01 19.42 -5.09
CA SER A 234 4.92 19.11 -6.51
C SER A 234 3.89 18.03 -6.87
N VAL A 235 2.86 17.82 -6.04
CA VAL A 235 1.70 17.03 -6.45
C VAL A 235 0.68 17.95 -7.14
N GLY A 236 0.47 17.74 -8.43
CA GLY A 236 -0.55 18.40 -9.23
C GLY A 236 -1.79 17.54 -9.44
N PHE A 237 -2.89 18.19 -9.82
CA PHE A 237 -4.12 17.53 -10.26
C PHE A 237 -4.43 17.98 -11.68
N ASP A 238 -4.51 17.03 -12.60
CA ASP A 238 -4.81 17.35 -13.98
C ASP A 238 -6.25 17.84 -14.12
N SER A 239 -6.42 18.96 -14.82
CA SER A 239 -7.73 19.56 -15.11
C SER A 239 -8.43 18.94 -16.32
N ASP A 240 -7.73 18.08 -17.08
CA ASP A 240 -8.24 17.52 -18.33
C ASP A 240 -9.23 16.36 -18.15
N ASP A 241 -9.46 15.86 -16.91
CA ASP A 241 -10.59 14.98 -16.60
C ASP A 241 -11.90 15.80 -16.58
N HIS A 242 -12.46 16.03 -17.78
CA HIS A 242 -13.60 16.92 -18.04
C HIS A 242 -14.89 16.59 -17.30
N GLU A 243 -14.96 15.47 -16.58
CA GLU A 243 -16.17 15.05 -15.88
C GLU A 243 -16.19 15.51 -14.41
N PHE A 244 -15.03 15.61 -13.74
CA PHE A 244 -14.95 16.01 -12.33
C PHE A 244 -13.56 16.53 -11.92
N ASP A 245 -13.56 17.57 -11.09
CA ASP A 245 -12.34 18.08 -10.45
C ASP A 245 -11.74 17.02 -9.50
N LEU A 246 -10.53 16.53 -9.85
CA LEU A 246 -9.84 15.47 -9.11
C LEU A 246 -9.44 15.91 -7.69
N ARG A 247 -9.09 17.19 -7.52
CA ARG A 247 -8.71 17.76 -6.23
C ARG A 247 -9.93 17.81 -5.31
N GLU A 248 -11.06 18.27 -5.82
CA GLU A 248 -12.33 18.28 -5.08
C GLU A 248 -12.77 16.85 -4.73
N ARG A 249 -12.59 15.89 -5.64
CA ARG A 249 -12.88 14.48 -5.36
C ARG A 249 -12.04 13.95 -4.19
N ALA A 250 -10.75 14.23 -4.16
CA ALA A 250 -9.88 13.86 -3.03
C ALA A 250 -10.30 14.59 -1.74
N ALA A 251 -10.67 15.87 -1.81
CA ALA A 251 -11.11 16.63 -0.64
C ALA A 251 -12.43 16.11 -0.04
N HIS A 252 -13.32 15.58 -0.86
CA HIS A 252 -14.66 15.14 -0.45
C HIS A 252 -14.78 13.66 -0.13
N ASN A 253 -13.72 12.88 -0.32
CA ASN A 253 -13.70 11.44 -0.03
C ASN A 253 -12.33 11.06 0.59
N ASP A 254 -12.34 10.58 1.83
CA ASP A 254 -11.13 10.21 2.56
C ASP A 254 -10.39 9.03 1.94
N ASP A 255 -11.10 8.01 1.45
CA ASP A 255 -10.51 6.88 0.71
C ASP A 255 -9.81 7.37 -0.59
N ALA A 256 -10.42 8.35 -1.28
CA ALA A 256 -9.84 8.97 -2.46
C ALA A 256 -8.59 9.80 -2.12
N LEU A 257 -8.58 10.54 -1.02
CA LEU A 257 -7.38 11.23 -0.53
C LEU A 257 -6.27 10.24 -0.19
N ASP A 258 -6.60 9.15 0.50
CA ASP A 258 -5.62 8.13 0.89
C ASP A 258 -4.97 7.48 -0.33
N ALA A 259 -5.71 7.26 -1.41
CA ALA A 259 -5.14 6.80 -2.68
C ALA A 259 -4.15 7.83 -3.29
N VAL A 260 -4.42 9.13 -3.17
CA VAL A 260 -3.49 10.19 -3.62
C VAL A 260 -2.24 10.22 -2.74
N VAL A 261 -2.40 10.12 -1.42
CA VAL A 261 -1.27 10.08 -0.48
C VAL A 261 -0.42 8.82 -0.72
N ALA A 262 -1.05 7.67 -0.98
CA ALA A 262 -0.37 6.43 -1.38
C ALA A 262 0.46 6.62 -2.66
N ALA A 263 -0.07 7.34 -3.65
CA ALA A 263 0.66 7.65 -4.88
C ALA A 263 1.85 8.58 -4.60
N TYR A 264 1.67 9.59 -3.74
CA TYR A 264 2.75 10.49 -3.33
C TYR A 264 3.86 9.73 -2.60
N ALA A 265 3.53 8.89 -1.60
CA ALA A 265 4.50 8.05 -0.90
C ALA A 265 5.25 7.15 -1.90
N THR A 266 4.52 6.54 -2.83
CA THR A 266 5.12 5.71 -3.88
C THR A 266 6.14 6.49 -4.71
N TRP A 267 5.72 7.62 -5.27
CA TRP A 267 6.55 8.49 -6.09
C TRP A 267 7.81 8.93 -5.34
N GLN A 268 7.66 9.38 -4.09
CA GLN A 268 8.78 9.86 -3.29
C GLN A 268 9.87 8.79 -3.12
N HIS A 269 9.49 7.52 -2.95
CA HIS A 269 10.42 6.41 -2.74
C HIS A 269 10.96 5.79 -4.03
N VAL A 270 10.25 5.88 -5.15
CA VAL A 270 10.74 5.36 -6.45
C VAL A 270 11.46 6.41 -7.31
N CYS A 271 11.21 7.70 -7.11
CA CYS A 271 11.86 8.81 -7.81
C CYS A 271 13.03 9.44 -7.03
N GLY A 272 13.12 9.19 -5.71
CA GLY A 272 14.34 9.44 -4.93
C GLY A 272 15.51 8.51 -5.30
N ILE A 273 15.29 7.56 -6.20
CA ILE A 273 16.29 6.67 -6.78
C ILE A 273 16.93 7.43 -7.95
N ASP A 274 18.13 8.00 -7.75
CA ASP A 274 18.90 8.60 -8.83
C ASP A 274 19.06 7.57 -9.97
N ALA A 275 18.65 7.95 -11.19
CA ALA A 275 18.64 7.08 -12.38
C ALA A 275 20.03 6.53 -12.80
N ALA A 276 21.09 6.83 -12.04
CA ALA A 276 22.47 6.46 -12.30
C ALA A 276 23.11 5.60 -11.19
N GLU A 277 22.49 5.43 -10.02
CA GLU A 277 23.04 4.62 -8.93
C GLU A 277 22.03 3.56 -8.47
N GLU A 278 22.57 2.49 -7.87
CA GLU A 278 21.90 1.25 -7.48
C GLU A 278 20.50 1.43 -6.90
N TYR A 279 19.66 0.42 -7.13
CA TYR A 279 18.42 0.20 -6.38
C TYR A 279 18.71 0.04 -4.89
N ASP A 280 18.93 1.15 -4.22
CA ASP A 280 18.94 1.22 -2.77
C ASP A 280 17.51 1.60 -2.35
N PHE A 281 16.58 0.66 -2.53
CA PHE A 281 15.37 0.64 -1.71
C PHE A 281 15.88 0.48 -0.28
N LYS A 282 16.22 1.60 0.37
CA LYS A 282 16.85 1.62 1.67
C LYS A 282 15.99 0.82 2.62
N SER A 283 16.40 -0.40 2.86
CA SER A 283 16.05 -1.14 4.05
C SER A 283 16.89 -0.47 5.14
N PRO A 284 16.31 0.38 6.02
CA PRO A 284 17.09 0.92 7.13
C PRO A 284 17.67 -0.27 7.90
N GLU A 285 18.89 -0.10 8.42
CA GLU A 285 19.70 -1.05 9.20
C GLU A 285 18.96 -1.63 10.42
N ARG A 286 17.85 -2.34 10.21
CA ARG A 286 17.05 -3.03 11.21
C ARG A 286 17.29 -4.52 11.00
N ASP A 287 17.48 -5.26 12.07
CA ASP A 287 17.93 -6.67 12.06
C ASP A 287 16.94 -7.70 11.48
N SER A 288 15.84 -7.31 10.78
CA SER A 288 14.84 -8.29 10.31
C SER A 288 13.75 -7.85 9.30
N PRO A 289 13.88 -6.79 8.48
CA PRO A 289 12.82 -6.38 7.52
C PRO A 289 12.54 -7.46 6.46
N ASP A 290 13.49 -8.37 6.24
CA ASP A 290 13.47 -9.40 5.21
C ASP A 290 12.36 -10.45 5.37
N ILE A 291 11.57 -10.43 6.46
CA ILE A 291 10.43 -11.34 6.63
C ILE A 291 9.11 -10.64 6.97
N GLU A 292 9.13 -9.51 7.67
CA GLU A 292 7.91 -8.81 8.13
C GLU A 292 7.42 -7.77 7.10
N GLY A 293 8.20 -7.48 6.06
CA GLY A 293 7.92 -6.43 5.07
C GLY A 293 8.52 -5.09 5.47
N TYR A 294 8.16 -4.04 4.74
CA TYR A 294 8.64 -2.67 4.97
C TYR A 294 7.58 -1.65 4.54
N ILE A 295 7.33 -0.63 5.38
CA ILE A 295 6.38 0.43 5.07
C ILE A 295 7.13 1.65 4.52
N TYR A 296 6.75 2.08 3.33
CA TYR A 296 7.19 3.32 2.72
C TYR A 296 6.21 4.45 3.07
N THR A 297 6.62 5.36 3.98
CA THR A 297 5.86 6.56 4.37
C THR A 297 6.43 7.84 3.79
#